data_AF-W4RWK1-F1
#
_entry.id   AF-W4RWK1-F1
#
_cell.length_a   1.000
_cell.length_b   1.000
_cell.length_c   1.000
_cell.angle_alpha   90.00
_cell.angle_beta   90.00
_cell.angle_gamma   90.00
#
_symmetry.space_group_name_H-M   'P 1'
#
loop_
_entity.id
_entity.type
_entity.pdbx_description
1 polymer ?
#
loop_
_entity_poly.entity_id
_entity_poly.type
_entity_poly.pdbx_seq_one_letter_code
_entity_poly.pdbx_strand_id
1 'polypeptide(L)'
;MINVVRGASKKPISSDRLATYFEQKDDLNGTLYLGYPIIGTAEGAYDIDAILISEEYGLIIFDIIEGPNENDRTDIQDDLYNKFQSRLLQNKKLVKKEI
;
A
#
# COMPACT_ATOMS: atom_id res chain seq x y z
N MET A 1 -2.28 5.61 -17.26
CA MET A 1 -2.56 6.63 -16.23
C MET A 1 -2.93 5.98 -14.90
N ILE A 2 -2.39 6.48 -13.78
CA ILE A 2 -2.75 6.05 -12.42
C ILE A 2 -4.02 6.78 -11.95
N ASN A 3 -4.98 6.03 -11.42
CA ASN A 3 -6.13 6.57 -10.70
C ASN A 3 -5.79 6.72 -9.21
N VAL A 4 -6.03 7.88 -8.59
CA VAL A 4 -5.74 8.10 -7.17
C VAL A 4 -7.02 8.13 -6.33
N VAL A 5 -7.09 7.26 -5.33
CA VAL A 5 -8.18 7.19 -4.35
C VAL A 5 -7.66 7.65 -2.99
N ARG A 6 -8.24 8.72 -2.45
CA ARG A 6 -7.80 9.35 -1.20
C ARG A 6 -8.72 8.98 -0.03
N GLY A 7 -8.17 8.31 0.96
CA GLY A 7 -8.78 8.04 2.27
C GLY A 7 -8.22 8.95 3.37
N ALA A 8 -8.49 8.60 4.62
CA ALA A 8 -7.97 9.33 5.78
C ALA A 8 -6.50 8.96 6.03
N SER A 9 -5.58 9.87 5.75
CA SER A 9 -4.14 9.69 6.00
C SER A 9 -3.68 10.44 7.25
N LYS A 10 -2.85 9.79 8.06
CA LYS A 10 -2.15 10.42 9.19
C LYS A 10 -0.89 11.20 8.75
N LYS A 11 -0.51 11.08 7.47
CA LYS A 11 0.70 11.65 6.86
C LYS A 11 0.33 12.45 5.59
N PRO A 12 -0.51 13.49 5.74
CA PRO A 12 -1.22 14.10 4.59
C PRO A 12 -0.28 14.75 3.58
N ILE A 13 0.84 15.33 4.01
CA ILE A 13 1.75 16.04 3.12
C ILE A 13 2.56 15.05 2.28
N SER A 14 3.13 14.03 2.91
CA SER A 14 3.86 12.99 2.19
C SER A 14 2.92 12.15 1.30
N SER A 15 1.71 11.85 1.75
CA SER A 15 0.70 11.18 0.92
C SER A 15 0.33 11.99 -0.32
N ASP A 16 0.15 13.32 -0.20
CA ASP A 16 -0.19 14.18 -1.33
C ASP A 16 0.96 14.32 -2.34
N ARG A 17 2.21 14.34 -1.85
CA ARG A 17 3.40 14.30 -2.72
C ARG A 17 3.47 13.00 -3.51
N LEU A 18 3.17 11.86 -2.88
CA LEU A 18 3.12 10.56 -3.56
C LEU A 18 2.01 10.55 -4.62
N ALA A 19 0.84 11.09 -4.30
CA ALA A 19 -0.27 11.25 -5.23
C ALA A 19 0.15 12.05 -6.48
N THR A 20 0.68 13.25 -6.24
CA THR A 20 1.11 14.18 -7.28
C THR A 20 2.17 13.54 -8.20
N TYR A 21 3.11 12.78 -7.62
CA TYR A 21 4.11 12.06 -8.39
C TYR A 21 3.48 11.08 -9.38
N PHE A 22 2.52 10.26 -8.94
CA PHE A 22 1.87 9.26 -9.79
C PHE A 22 0.81 9.84 -10.74
N GLU A 23 0.14 10.94 -10.36
CA GLU A 23 -0.78 11.67 -11.24
C GLU A 23 -0.07 12.24 -12.48
N GLN A 24 1.23 12.51 -12.39
CA GLN A 24 2.06 12.98 -13.50
C GLN A 24 2.64 11.86 -14.38
N LYS A 25 2.31 10.59 -14.09
CA LYS A 25 2.82 9.42 -14.83
C LYS A 25 1.77 8.93 -15.83
N ASP A 26 1.93 9.36 -17.07
CA ASP A 26 1.08 8.93 -18.18
C ASP A 26 1.40 7.50 -18.64
N ASP A 27 2.64 7.05 -18.42
CA ASP A 27 3.18 5.76 -18.82
C ASP A 27 2.79 4.60 -17.89
N LEU A 28 2.34 4.89 -16.67
CA LEU A 28 1.98 3.87 -15.68
C LEU A 28 0.46 3.66 -15.62
N ASN A 29 0.02 2.41 -15.39
CA ASN A 29 -1.40 2.08 -15.24
C ASN A 29 -1.66 1.37 -13.90
N GLY A 30 -2.75 1.75 -13.23
CA GLY A 30 -3.11 1.19 -11.93
C GLY A 30 -3.98 2.12 -11.08
N THR A 31 -4.21 1.71 -9.83
CA THR A 31 -4.90 2.53 -8.82
C THR A 31 -4.02 2.68 -7.59
N LEU A 32 -3.73 3.91 -7.21
CA LEU A 32 -3.07 4.28 -5.97
C LEU A 32 -4.13 4.60 -4.90
N TYR A 33 -4.17 3.83 -3.84
CA TYR A 33 -4.96 4.09 -2.64
C TYR A 33 -4.08 4.77 -1.60
N LEU A 34 -4.58 5.84 -0.97
CA LEU A 34 -3.89 6.57 0.10
C LEU A 34 -4.73 6.49 1.39
N GLY A 35 -4.12 6.15 2.52
CA GLY A 35 -4.79 5.95 3.81
C GLY A 35 -5.80 4.80 3.81
N TYR A 36 -5.62 3.82 2.93
CA TYR A 36 -6.52 2.67 2.76
C TYR A 36 -5.76 1.51 2.08
N PRO A 37 -6.06 0.23 2.38
CA PRO A 37 -7.07 -0.29 3.30
C PRO A 37 -6.63 -0.28 4.75
N ILE A 38 -7.61 -0.42 5.65
CA ILE A 38 -7.37 -0.81 7.03
C ILE A 38 -7.47 -2.34 7.09
N ILE A 39 -6.39 -3.02 7.46
CA ILE A 39 -6.40 -4.48 7.63
C ILE A 39 -6.76 -4.81 9.07
N GLY A 40 -7.81 -5.61 9.26
CA GLY A 40 -8.06 -6.26 10.55
C GLY A 40 -7.11 -7.44 10.77
N THR A 41 -6.33 -7.39 11.83
CA THR A 41 -5.48 -8.49 12.32
C THR A 41 -5.96 -8.95 13.70
N ALA A 42 -5.37 -10.03 14.24
CA ALA A 42 -5.65 -10.48 15.61
C ALA A 42 -5.25 -9.43 16.67
N GLU A 43 -4.34 -8.52 16.33
CA GLU A 43 -3.80 -7.48 17.21
C GLU A 43 -4.56 -6.14 17.08
N GLY A 44 -5.50 -6.04 16.12
CA GLY A 44 -6.32 -4.86 15.90
C GLY A 44 -6.34 -4.39 14.45
N ALA A 45 -6.86 -3.19 14.24
CA ALA A 45 -6.84 -2.52 12.95
C ALA A 45 -5.43 -2.00 12.65
N TYR A 46 -4.91 -2.33 11.47
CA TYR A 46 -3.64 -1.87 10.98
C TYR A 46 -3.86 -0.96 9.77
N ASP A 47 -3.45 0.30 9.90
CA ASP A 47 -3.59 1.30 8.85
C ASP A 47 -2.44 1.20 7.84
N ILE A 48 -2.77 1.32 6.56
CA ILE A 48 -1.79 1.31 5.47
C ILE A 48 -1.72 2.69 4.85
N ASP A 49 -0.51 3.24 4.75
CA ASP A 49 -0.34 4.60 4.25
C ASP A 49 -0.70 4.73 2.78
N ALA A 50 -0.22 3.80 1.94
CA ALA A 50 -0.65 3.72 0.55
C ALA A 50 -0.41 2.36 -0.10
N ILE A 51 -1.19 2.07 -1.14
CA ILE A 51 -1.03 0.89 -1.99
C ILE A 51 -1.22 1.25 -3.44
N LEU A 52 -0.28 0.82 -4.28
CA LEU A 52 -0.47 0.82 -5.73
C LEU A 52 -0.84 -0.59 -6.19
N ILE A 53 -1.96 -0.71 -6.89
CA ILE A 53 -2.36 -1.92 -7.61
C ILE A 53 -2.21 -1.66 -9.10
N SER A 54 -1.36 -2.44 -9.76
CA SER A 54 -1.04 -2.33 -11.17
C SER A 54 -0.96 -3.73 -11.80
N GLU A 55 -1.35 -3.86 -13.07
CA GLU A 55 -1.13 -5.11 -13.80
C GLU A 55 0.36 -5.37 -14.06
N GLU A 56 1.15 -4.31 -14.23
CA GLU A 56 2.58 -4.40 -14.54
C GLU A 56 3.43 -4.73 -13.31
N TYR A 57 3.10 -4.13 -12.17
CA TYR A 57 3.90 -4.24 -10.93
C TYR A 57 3.22 -5.08 -9.83
N GLY A 58 1.99 -5.53 -10.05
CA GLY A 58 1.21 -6.22 -9.04
C GLY A 58 0.76 -5.28 -7.92
N LEU A 59 1.06 -5.63 -6.67
CA LEU A 59 0.70 -4.85 -5.49
C LEU A 59 1.96 -4.32 -4.80
N ILE A 60 2.05 -3.01 -4.66
CA ILE A 60 3.12 -2.31 -3.93
C ILE A 60 2.52 -1.62 -2.72
N ILE A 61 3.10 -1.87 -1.54
CA ILE A 61 2.75 -1.17 -0.30
C ILE A 61 3.79 -0.08 -0.08
N PHE A 62 3.34 1.13 0.24
CA PHE A 62 4.23 2.22 0.63
C PHE A 62 4.15 2.42 2.13
N ASP A 63 5.31 2.37 2.75
CA ASP A 63 5.54 2.78 4.13
C ASP A 63 6.03 4.23 4.12
N ILE A 64 5.12 5.18 4.39
CA ILE A 64 5.38 6.61 4.23
C ILE A 64 5.99 7.17 5.53
N ILE A 65 6.96 8.07 5.42
CA ILE A 65 7.56 8.77 6.56
C ILE A 65 7.27 10.27 6.45
N GLU A 66 7.06 10.90 7.61
CA GLU A 66 7.06 12.36 7.77
C GLU A 66 8.01 12.74 8.91
N GLY A 67 8.80 13.78 8.68
CA GLY A 67 9.82 14.25 9.63
C GLY A 67 11.23 13.73 9.33
N PRO A 68 12.21 14.15 10.14
CA PRO A 68 13.63 13.96 9.85
C PRO A 68 14.18 12.56 10.17
N ASN A 69 13.39 11.70 10.82
CA ASN A 69 13.89 10.41 11.32
C ASN A 69 13.60 9.28 10.32
N GLU A 70 14.59 8.96 9.52
CA GLU A 70 14.66 7.74 8.70
C GLU A 70 15.30 6.61 9.52
N ASN A 71 14.65 6.21 10.61
CA ASN A 71 15.06 5.01 11.35
C ASN A 71 14.94 3.78 10.43
N ASP A 72 15.67 2.71 10.74
CA ASP A 72 15.47 1.42 10.08
C ASP A 72 13.99 0.98 10.22
N ARG A 73 13.39 0.61 9.08
CA ARG A 73 11.98 0.21 8.97
C ARG A 73 11.82 -1.22 8.48
N THR A 74 12.90 -1.99 8.42
CA THR A 74 12.88 -3.38 7.93
C THR A 74 11.81 -4.20 8.64
N ASP A 75 11.76 -4.16 9.98
CA ASP A 75 10.75 -4.89 10.76
C ASP A 75 9.31 -4.46 10.44
N ILE A 76 9.09 -3.16 10.18
CA ILE A 76 7.78 -2.62 9.82
C ILE A 76 7.38 -3.08 8.42
N GLN A 77 8.32 -3.06 7.47
CA GLN A 77 8.09 -3.48 6.10
C GLN A 77 7.85 -4.99 5.98
N ASP A 78 8.59 -5.80 6.75
CA ASP A 78 8.38 -7.24 6.85
C ASP A 78 7.01 -7.56 7.46
N ASP A 79 6.62 -6.86 8.52
CA ASP A 79 5.30 -6.99 9.13
C ASP A 79 4.17 -6.62 8.15
N LEU A 80 4.30 -5.50 7.43
CA LEU A 80 3.38 -5.07 6.37
C LEU A 80 3.23 -6.15 5.30
N TYR A 81 4.35 -6.67 4.80
CA TYR A 81 4.38 -7.72 3.79
C TYR A 81 3.67 -8.98 4.28
N ASN A 82 4.01 -9.49 5.47
CA ASN A 82 3.44 -10.71 6.03
C ASN A 82 1.93 -10.58 6.26
N LYS A 83 1.47 -9.44 6.80
CA LYS A 83 0.04 -9.16 7.02
C LYS A 83 -0.74 -9.13 5.71
N PHE A 84 -0.22 -8.47 4.68
CA PHE A 84 -0.87 -8.44 3.37
C PHE A 84 -0.87 -9.80 2.69
N GLN A 85 0.26 -10.48 2.68
CA GLN A 85 0.38 -11.77 2.04
C GLN A 85 -0.60 -12.77 2.66
N SER A 86 -0.68 -12.82 4.00
CA SER A 86 -1.67 -13.63 4.71
C SER A 86 -3.11 -13.29 4.30
N ARG A 87 -3.45 -11.99 4.22
CA ARG A 87 -4.78 -11.53 3.79
C ARG A 87 -5.11 -11.94 2.35
N LEU A 88 -4.15 -11.87 1.42
CA LEU A 88 -4.33 -12.27 0.03
C LEU A 88 -4.50 -13.79 -0.08
N LEU A 89 -3.69 -14.58 0.65
CA LEU A 89 -3.76 -16.04 0.66
C LEU A 89 -5.08 -16.58 1.22
N GLN A 90 -5.75 -15.85 2.12
CA GLN A 90 -7.09 -16.22 2.60
C GLN A 90 -8.16 -16.14 1.50
N ASN A 91 -7.93 -15.36 0.44
CA ASN A 91 -8.86 -15.27 -0.68
C ASN A 91 -8.55 -16.32 -1.74
N LYS A 92 -9.32 -17.42 -1.73
CA LYS A 92 -9.16 -18.55 -2.67
C LYS A 92 -9.19 -18.15 -4.16
N LYS A 93 -9.75 -16.99 -4.52
CA LYS A 93 -9.76 -16.49 -5.92
C LYS A 93 -8.42 -15.89 -6.34
N LEU A 94 -7.57 -15.51 -5.40
CA LEU A 94 -6.27 -14.88 -5.63
C LEU A 94 -5.11 -15.88 -5.49
N VAL A 95 -5.40 -17.13 -5.10
CA VAL A 95 -4.39 -18.18 -4.94
C VAL A 95 -4.41 -19.09 -6.17
N LYS A 96 -3.27 -19.20 -6.85
CA LYS A 96 -3.07 -20.20 -7.89
C LYS A 96 -3.05 -21.58 -7.21
N LYS A 97 -3.94 -22.47 -7.63
CA LYS A 97 -3.84 -23.88 -7.25
C LYS A 97 -2.69 -24.49 -8.05
N GLU A 98 -1.67 -24.95 -7.34
CA GLU A 98 -0.69 -25.88 -7.91
C GLU A 98 -1.46 -27.20 -8.11
N ILE A 99 -1.59 -27.65 -9.36
CA ILE A 99 -2.19 -28.93 -9.75
C ILE A 99 -1.05 -29.87 -10.10
#